data_AF-A0A2N1NMU2-F1
#
_entry.id   AF-A0A2N1NMU2-F1
#
_cell.length_a   1.000
_cell.length_b   1.000
_cell.length_c   1.000
_cell.angle_alpha   90.00
_cell.angle_beta   90.00
_cell.angle_gamma   90.00
#
_symmetry.space_group_name_H-M   'P 1'
#
loop_
_entity.id
_entity.type
_entity.pdbx_description
1 polymer ?
#
loop_
_entity_poly.entity_id
_entity_poly.type
_entity_poly.pdbx_seq_one_letter_code
_entity_poly.pdbx_strand_id
1 'polypeptide(L)'
;MSGLFVLDQKQENAHSRLAAQKTFYSSMKWVEKVFEMYYPDWVNRKQIPNSEAIKRDDLEYDSQGNPLTKEQILKSYEKFLATAMSMLEFKDEDVPPTIRNENKADFYRWIDATGITVNDCNPRLKCILRALYEILDGKENKASKDLDNLKPVPNPSAKAYLNTFANLNRQKISESQLAQNLKGKKWNELNYEPKFFGNEQKGKIKLEQIINSISEYEYWKFYFVEQKETYGLVNDDAMLE
;
A
#
# COMPACT_ATOMS: atom_id res chain seq x y z
N MET A 1 8.60 -42.13 26.72
CA MET A 1 7.86 -41.01 27.36
C MET A 1 8.13 -39.76 26.55
N SER A 2 7.18 -39.44 25.68
CA SER A 2 7.17 -38.30 24.77
C SER A 2 6.85 -37.02 25.54
N GLY A 3 7.87 -36.20 25.79
CA GLY A 3 7.69 -34.85 26.29
C GLY A 3 7.10 -33.98 25.18
N LEU A 4 5.86 -33.53 25.38
CA LEU A 4 5.22 -32.53 24.54
C LEU A 4 6.09 -31.27 24.54
N PHE A 5 6.64 -30.93 23.38
CA PHE A 5 6.96 -29.55 23.05
C PHE A 5 5.63 -28.81 22.95
N VAL A 6 5.24 -28.11 24.02
CA VAL A 6 4.26 -27.03 23.92
C VAL A 6 4.95 -25.96 23.10
N LEU A 7 4.74 -25.98 21.78
CA LEU A 7 4.99 -24.85 20.91
C LEU A 7 4.19 -23.69 21.51
N ASP A 8 4.90 -22.75 22.10
CA ASP A 8 4.38 -21.50 22.63
C ASP A 8 3.77 -20.75 21.44
N GLN A 9 2.49 -20.99 21.17
CA GLN A 9 1.70 -20.18 20.24
C GLN A 9 1.65 -18.78 20.87
N LYS A 10 2.59 -17.91 20.47
CA LYS A 10 2.59 -16.47 20.78
C LYS A 10 1.14 -15.99 20.70
N GLN A 11 0.58 -15.61 21.83
CA GLN A 11 -0.82 -15.24 21.92
C GLN A 11 -1.03 -13.94 21.12
N GLU A 12 -1.58 -14.08 19.92
CA GLU A 12 -1.82 -13.01 18.96
C GLU A 12 -2.83 -12.01 19.54
N ASN A 13 -2.45 -10.73 19.64
CA ASN A 13 -3.32 -9.71 20.22
C ASN A 13 -4.15 -8.99 19.16
N ALA A 14 -5.38 -8.60 19.53
CA ALA A 14 -6.31 -7.87 18.68
C ALA A 14 -5.75 -6.55 18.12
N HIS A 15 -4.76 -5.96 18.79
CA HIS A 15 -4.13 -4.71 18.36
C HIS A 15 -3.32 -4.89 17.07
N SER A 16 -2.48 -5.92 16.95
CA SER A 16 -1.70 -6.20 15.74
C SER A 16 -2.59 -6.43 14.52
N ARG A 17 -3.70 -7.17 14.69
CA ARG A 17 -4.71 -7.35 13.63
C ARG A 17 -5.31 -6.04 13.16
N LEU A 18 -5.77 -5.22 14.11
CA LEU A 18 -6.39 -3.94 13.79
C LEU A 18 -5.40 -2.97 13.13
N ALA A 19 -4.13 -2.96 13.57
CA ALA A 19 -3.07 -2.17 12.97
C ALA A 19 -2.85 -2.58 11.51
N ALA A 20 -2.66 -3.87 11.23
CA ALA A 20 -2.47 -4.37 9.87
C ALA A 20 -3.66 -4.05 8.94
N GLN A 21 -4.89 -4.22 9.41
CA GLN A 21 -6.10 -3.88 8.64
C GLN A 21 -6.20 -2.37 8.38
N LYS A 22 -5.87 -1.53 9.36
CA LYS A 22 -5.85 -0.08 9.20
C LYS A 22 -4.78 0.37 8.21
N THR A 23 -3.59 -0.22 8.26
CA THR A 23 -2.50 0.09 7.32
C THR A 23 -2.87 -0.33 5.90
N PHE A 24 -3.50 -1.50 5.73
CA PHE A 24 -4.01 -1.95 4.44
C PHE A 24 -5.05 -0.97 3.89
N TYR A 25 -6.06 -0.64 4.69
CA TYR A 25 -7.09 0.30 4.28
C TYR A 25 -6.53 1.70 3.97
N SER A 26 -5.56 2.18 4.75
CA SER A 26 -4.84 3.44 4.48
C SER A 26 -4.09 3.40 3.14
N SER A 27 -3.44 2.27 2.83
CA SER A 27 -2.79 2.07 1.53
C SER A 27 -3.82 2.12 0.39
N MET A 28 -4.98 1.47 0.56
CA MET A 28 -6.06 1.52 -0.43
C MET A 28 -6.61 2.95 -0.65
N LYS A 29 -6.63 3.82 0.37
CA LYS A 29 -6.97 5.24 0.19
C LYS A 29 -6.03 5.94 -0.77
N TRP A 30 -4.72 5.69 -0.63
CA TRP A 30 -3.73 6.25 -1.55
C TRP A 30 -3.80 5.62 -2.93
N VAL A 31 -4.09 4.31 -3.04
CA VAL A 31 -4.34 3.66 -4.33
C VAL A 31 -5.49 4.36 -5.06
N GLU A 32 -6.65 4.53 -4.43
CA GLU A 32 -7.77 5.23 -5.06
C GLU A 32 -7.42 6.65 -5.44
N LYS A 33 -6.68 7.38 -4.59
CA LYS A 33 -6.24 8.75 -4.90
C LYS A 33 -5.32 8.82 -6.13
N VAL A 34 -4.44 7.83 -6.32
CA VAL A 34 -3.62 7.74 -7.54
C VAL A 34 -4.48 7.37 -8.74
N PHE A 35 -5.44 6.44 -8.61
CA PHE A 35 -6.36 6.08 -9.68
C PHE A 35 -7.26 7.24 -10.15
N GLU A 36 -7.70 8.13 -9.24
CA GLU A 36 -8.43 9.37 -9.56
C GLU A 36 -7.65 10.25 -10.56
N MET A 37 -6.32 10.21 -10.55
CA MET A 37 -5.50 10.98 -11.48
C MET A 37 -5.49 10.41 -12.91
N TYR A 38 -5.82 9.13 -13.09
CA TYR A 38 -5.83 8.46 -14.39
C TYR A 38 -7.22 8.32 -14.99
N TYR A 39 -8.25 8.17 -14.16
CA TYR A 39 -9.62 7.93 -14.62
C TYR A 39 -10.56 9.06 -14.17
N PRO A 40 -11.06 9.89 -15.09
CA PRO A 40 -12.02 10.95 -14.75
C PRO A 40 -13.30 10.43 -14.10
N ASP A 41 -13.72 9.20 -14.40
CA ASP A 41 -14.91 8.55 -13.87
C ASP A 41 -14.67 7.80 -12.54
N TRP A 42 -13.45 7.86 -11.98
CA TRP A 42 -13.07 7.09 -10.79
C TRP A 42 -13.99 7.35 -9.59
N VAL A 43 -14.54 8.55 -9.48
CA VAL A 43 -15.49 8.92 -8.42
C VAL A 43 -16.70 7.97 -8.34
N ASN A 44 -17.10 7.38 -9.47
CA ASN A 44 -18.21 6.42 -9.55
C ASN A 44 -17.78 4.97 -9.32
N ARG A 45 -16.46 4.69 -9.38
CA ARG A 45 -15.88 3.35 -9.29
C ARG A 45 -15.33 3.05 -7.90
N LYS A 46 -14.83 4.09 -7.24
CA LYS A 46 -14.14 3.98 -5.96
C LYS A 46 -15.03 3.41 -4.86
N GLN A 47 -14.42 2.66 -3.96
CA GLN A 47 -15.11 1.98 -2.87
C GLN A 47 -14.95 2.71 -1.55
N ILE A 48 -13.97 3.61 -1.42
CA ILE A 48 -13.79 4.40 -0.20
C ILE A 48 -14.64 5.67 -0.30
N PRO A 49 -15.56 5.91 0.68
CA PRO A 49 -16.42 7.08 0.67
C PRO A 49 -15.65 8.40 0.65
N ASN A 50 -16.21 9.42 0.01
CA ASN A 50 -15.64 10.77 -0.02
C ASN A 50 -15.40 11.38 1.37
N SER A 51 -16.21 11.00 2.37
CA SER A 51 -16.01 11.41 3.78
C SER A 51 -14.70 10.88 4.37
N GLU A 52 -14.16 9.81 3.80
CA GLU A 52 -12.95 9.13 4.24
C GLU A 52 -11.77 9.32 3.29
N ALA A 53 -12.00 10.01 2.17
CA ALA A 53 -10.98 10.30 1.16
C ALA A 53 -9.91 11.25 1.70
N ILE A 54 -8.70 11.11 1.14
CA ILE A 54 -7.55 11.93 1.52
C ILE A 54 -7.78 13.36 1.04
N LYS A 55 -7.69 14.32 1.98
CA LYS A 55 -7.72 15.76 1.73
C LYS A 55 -6.37 16.35 2.13
N ARG A 56 -5.59 16.80 1.14
CA ARG A 56 -4.20 17.25 1.31
C ARG A 56 -3.89 18.39 0.35
N ASP A 57 -4.44 19.57 0.63
CA ASP A 57 -4.21 20.77 -0.18
C ASP A 57 -2.71 21.12 -0.26
N ASP A 58 -1.93 20.76 0.77
CA ASP A 58 -0.47 20.91 0.79
C ASP A 58 0.26 20.05 -0.26
N LEU A 59 -0.43 19.12 -0.92
CA LEU A 59 0.09 18.32 -2.04
C LEU A 59 -0.47 18.77 -3.40
N GLU A 60 -1.40 19.71 -3.41
CA GLU A 60 -2.05 20.23 -4.60
C GLU A 60 -1.61 21.67 -4.90
N TYR A 61 -1.07 22.38 -3.91
CA TYR A 61 -0.58 23.76 -4.02
C TYR A 61 0.86 23.90 -3.48
N ASP A 62 1.63 24.83 -4.04
CA ASP A 62 2.95 25.21 -3.54
C ASP A 62 2.87 26.05 -2.25
N SER A 63 4.02 26.43 -1.69
CA SER A 63 4.07 27.21 -0.45
C SER A 63 3.57 28.64 -0.58
N GLN A 64 3.37 29.12 -1.81
CA GLN A 64 2.78 30.41 -2.15
C GLN A 64 1.28 30.30 -2.49
N GLY A 65 0.72 29.08 -2.51
CA GLY A 65 -0.68 28.81 -2.82
C GLY A 65 -0.98 28.68 -4.31
N ASN A 66 0.02 28.54 -5.18
CA ASN A 66 -0.21 28.27 -6.60
C ASN A 66 -0.46 26.78 -6.84
N PRO A 67 -1.39 26.41 -7.74
CA PRO A 67 -1.67 25.00 -8.04
C PRO A 67 -0.45 24.32 -8.67
N LEU A 68 -0.15 23.12 -8.20
CA LEU A 68 0.89 22.26 -8.77
C LEU A 68 0.42 21.63 -10.08
N THR A 69 1.38 21.23 -10.92
CA THR A 69 1.07 20.47 -12.14
C THR A 69 0.57 19.07 -11.79
N LYS A 70 -0.22 18.48 -12.70
CA LYS A 70 -0.72 17.09 -12.56
C LYS A 70 0.40 16.09 -12.27
N GLU A 71 1.55 16.25 -12.91
CA GLU A 71 2.72 15.38 -12.73
C GLU A 71 3.33 15.52 -11.32
N GLN A 72 3.45 16.75 -10.80
CA GLN A 72 3.94 17.00 -9.45
C GLN A 72 3.00 16.41 -8.39
N ILE A 73 1.69 16.58 -8.57
CA ILE A 73 0.67 16.01 -7.68
C ILE A 73 0.75 14.49 -7.69
N LEU A 74 0.80 13.88 -8.88
CA LEU A 74 0.92 12.43 -9.03
C LEU A 74 2.18 11.90 -8.33
N LYS A 75 3.35 12.52 -8.53
CA LYS A 75 4.60 12.13 -7.85
C LYS A 75 4.48 12.20 -6.33
N SER A 76 3.84 13.24 -5.81
CA SER A 76 3.54 13.34 -4.38
C SER A 76 2.66 12.19 -3.90
N TYR A 77 1.55 11.91 -4.59
CA TYR A 77 0.65 10.82 -4.22
C TYR A 77 1.31 9.45 -4.29
N GLU A 78 2.12 9.18 -5.32
CA GLU A 78 2.87 7.92 -5.44
C GLU A 78 3.91 7.75 -4.32
N LYS A 79 4.56 8.84 -3.89
CA LYS A 79 5.46 8.82 -2.73
C LYS A 79 4.73 8.49 -1.42
N PHE A 80 3.57 9.09 -1.19
CA PHE A 80 2.76 8.79 0.00
C PHE A 80 2.17 7.38 -0.06
N LEU A 81 1.77 6.92 -1.26
CA LEU A 81 1.36 5.53 -1.49
C LEU A 81 2.49 4.57 -1.15
N ALA A 82 3.70 4.83 -1.63
CA ALA A 82 4.87 4.01 -1.30
C ALA A 82 5.13 3.96 0.21
N THR A 83 5.00 5.10 0.90
CA THR A 83 5.16 5.17 2.37
C THR A 83 4.07 4.36 3.09
N ALA A 84 2.82 4.42 2.62
CA ALA A 84 1.74 3.61 3.19
C ALA A 84 1.95 2.11 2.93
N MET A 85 2.39 1.75 1.72
CA MET A 85 2.68 0.37 1.33
C MET A 85 3.94 -0.17 2.02
N SER A 86 4.95 0.64 2.31
CA SER A 86 6.13 0.21 3.07
C SER A 86 5.79 -0.14 4.52
N MET A 87 4.72 0.44 5.06
CA MET A 87 4.20 0.07 6.38
C MET A 87 3.41 -1.24 6.37
N LEU A 88 3.07 -1.80 5.21
CA LEU A 88 2.47 -3.13 5.07
C LEU A 88 3.50 -4.26 5.24
N GLU A 89 4.54 -4.04 6.03
CA GLU A 89 5.54 -5.06 6.30
C GLU A 89 4.93 -6.16 7.18
N PHE A 90 4.39 -7.18 6.51
CA PHE A 90 4.08 -8.49 7.08
C PHE A 90 5.35 -9.31 7.39
N LYS A 91 6.50 -8.63 7.51
CA LYS A 91 7.82 -9.24 7.77
C LYS A 91 8.03 -9.57 9.23
N ASP A 92 7.23 -9.01 10.12
CA ASP A 92 7.23 -9.49 11.50
C ASP A 92 6.69 -10.92 11.51
N GLU A 93 7.43 -11.81 12.14
CA GLU A 93 6.95 -13.12 12.61
C GLU A 93 5.66 -13.01 13.45
N ASP A 94 5.25 -11.77 13.79
CA ASP A 94 4.08 -11.39 14.56
C ASP A 94 2.83 -11.02 13.72
N VAL A 95 2.87 -11.06 12.36
CA VAL A 95 1.64 -10.90 11.54
C VAL A 95 1.17 -12.23 10.94
N PRO A 96 0.15 -12.87 11.54
CA PRO A 96 -0.40 -14.14 11.08
C PRO A 96 -0.76 -14.17 9.59
N PRO A 97 -0.49 -15.29 8.88
CA PRO A 97 -0.91 -15.49 7.49
C PRO A 97 -2.40 -15.23 7.25
N THR A 98 -3.25 -15.50 8.24
CA THR A 98 -4.69 -15.26 8.19
C THR A 98 -5.03 -13.79 7.93
N ILE A 99 -4.36 -12.85 8.60
CA ILE A 99 -4.63 -11.41 8.44
C ILE A 99 -4.23 -10.94 7.05
N ARG A 100 -3.10 -11.46 6.55
CA ARG A 100 -2.67 -11.20 5.18
C ARG A 100 -3.66 -11.75 4.16
N ASN A 101 -4.19 -12.96 4.37
CA ASN A 101 -5.21 -13.56 3.53
C ASN A 101 -6.53 -12.76 3.53
N GLU A 102 -6.94 -12.24 4.69
CA GLU A 102 -8.10 -11.33 4.82
C GLU A 102 -7.90 -10.06 3.98
N ASN A 103 -6.76 -9.36 4.14
CA ASN A 103 -6.45 -8.17 3.35
C ASN A 103 -6.35 -8.49 1.85
N LYS A 104 -5.80 -9.67 1.49
CA LYS A 104 -5.72 -10.14 0.11
C LYS A 104 -7.10 -10.40 -0.48
N ALA A 105 -8.00 -11.00 0.28
CA ALA A 105 -9.40 -11.20 -0.10
C ALA A 105 -10.10 -9.86 -0.33
N ASP A 106 -9.96 -8.90 0.59
CA ASP A 106 -10.49 -7.54 0.40
C ASP A 106 -9.91 -6.86 -0.84
N PHE A 107 -8.61 -7.00 -1.09
CA PHE A 107 -7.99 -6.43 -2.28
C PHE A 107 -8.63 -6.99 -3.57
N TYR A 108 -8.90 -8.29 -3.63
CA TYR A 108 -9.63 -8.86 -4.76
C TYR A 108 -11.06 -8.31 -4.88
N ARG A 109 -11.79 -8.19 -3.77
CA ARG A 109 -13.13 -7.59 -3.77
C ARG A 109 -13.10 -6.15 -4.28
N TRP A 110 -12.08 -5.38 -3.93
CA TRP A 110 -11.87 -4.04 -4.46
C TRP A 110 -11.62 -4.03 -5.97
N ILE A 111 -10.77 -4.95 -6.48
CA ILE A 111 -10.52 -5.09 -7.93
C ILE A 111 -11.82 -5.40 -8.68
N ASP A 112 -12.65 -6.30 -8.17
CA ASP A 112 -13.92 -6.63 -8.82
C ASP A 112 -14.89 -5.44 -8.81
N ALA A 113 -15.05 -4.80 -7.66
CA ALA A 113 -16.02 -3.72 -7.45
C ALA A 113 -15.69 -2.44 -8.23
N THR A 114 -14.40 -2.09 -8.35
CA THR A 114 -13.97 -0.93 -9.13
C THR A 114 -14.07 -1.14 -10.64
N GLY A 115 -14.28 -2.38 -11.09
CA GLY A 115 -14.45 -2.71 -12.50
C GLY A 115 -13.19 -2.52 -13.35
N ILE A 116 -12.00 -2.39 -12.75
CA ILE A 116 -10.74 -2.34 -13.51
C ILE A 116 -10.53 -3.66 -14.24
N THR A 117 -10.06 -3.57 -15.48
CA THR A 117 -9.71 -4.70 -16.35
C THR A 117 -8.28 -4.55 -16.87
N VAL A 118 -7.77 -5.59 -17.50
CA VAL A 118 -6.44 -5.56 -18.13
C VAL A 118 -6.33 -4.54 -19.28
N ASN A 119 -7.44 -4.25 -19.96
CA ASN A 119 -7.47 -3.42 -21.17
C ASN A 119 -7.59 -1.92 -20.88
N ASP A 120 -8.29 -1.54 -19.80
CA ASP A 120 -8.45 -0.15 -19.38
C ASP A 120 -7.42 0.27 -18.32
N CYS A 121 -6.64 -0.67 -17.75
CA CYS A 121 -5.66 -0.34 -16.72
C CYS A 121 -4.39 0.31 -17.28
N ASN A 122 -4.09 1.56 -16.91
CA ASN A 122 -2.84 2.24 -17.24
C ASN A 122 -1.61 1.40 -16.78
N PRO A 123 -0.55 1.27 -17.60
CA PRO A 123 0.63 0.44 -17.27
C PRO A 123 1.24 0.75 -15.91
N ARG A 124 1.33 2.03 -15.52
CA ARG A 124 1.88 2.44 -14.22
C ARG A 124 1.02 1.93 -13.05
N LEU A 125 -0.30 1.94 -13.22
CA LEU A 125 -1.23 1.39 -12.24
C LEU A 125 -1.15 -0.14 -12.17
N LYS A 126 -0.91 -0.84 -13.29
CA LYS A 126 -0.66 -2.29 -13.28
C LYS A 126 0.53 -2.63 -12.39
N CYS A 127 1.63 -1.88 -12.48
CA CYS A 127 2.80 -2.05 -11.62
C CYS A 127 2.48 -1.79 -10.14
N ILE A 128 1.68 -0.76 -9.82
CA ILE A 128 1.23 -0.48 -8.45
C ILE A 128 0.40 -1.65 -7.90
N LEU A 129 -0.58 -2.14 -8.67
CA LEU A 129 -1.41 -3.28 -8.26
C LEU A 129 -0.59 -4.55 -8.06
N ARG A 130 0.40 -4.79 -8.93
CA ARG A 130 1.35 -5.91 -8.78
C ARG A 130 2.19 -5.76 -7.51
N ALA A 131 2.74 -4.58 -7.23
CA ALA A 131 3.53 -4.35 -6.02
C ALA A 131 2.72 -4.59 -4.74
N LEU A 132 1.45 -4.13 -4.71
CA LEU A 132 0.56 -4.41 -3.57
C LEU A 132 0.24 -5.90 -3.46
N TYR A 133 -0.02 -6.58 -4.57
CA TYR A 133 -0.24 -8.02 -4.61
C TYR A 133 0.95 -8.80 -4.05
N GLU A 134 2.18 -8.46 -4.47
CA GLU A 134 3.40 -9.13 -4.01
C GLU A 134 3.58 -8.98 -2.49
N ILE A 135 3.34 -7.78 -1.94
CA ILE A 135 3.35 -7.55 -0.48
C ILE A 135 2.32 -8.45 0.23
N LEU A 136 1.09 -8.51 -0.29
CA LEU A 136 0.01 -9.34 0.25
C LEU A 136 0.23 -10.85 0.00
N ASP A 137 1.14 -11.22 -0.88
CA ASP A 137 1.59 -12.61 -1.09
C ASP A 137 2.77 -12.98 -0.18
N GLY A 138 3.23 -12.03 0.66
CA GLY A 138 4.39 -12.22 1.53
C GLY A 138 5.72 -12.18 0.78
N LYS A 139 5.73 -11.68 -0.47
CA LYS A 139 6.95 -11.42 -1.22
C LYS A 139 7.56 -10.09 -0.77
N GLU A 140 8.67 -9.75 -1.40
CA GLU A 140 9.39 -8.53 -1.10
C GLU A 140 8.56 -7.26 -1.30
N ASN A 141 8.74 -6.31 -0.40
CA ASN A 141 8.08 -5.01 -0.48
C ASN A 141 8.87 -4.05 -1.38
N LYS A 142 8.51 -3.99 -2.66
CA LYS A 142 9.13 -3.07 -3.62
C LYS A 142 9.03 -1.60 -3.20
N ALA A 143 7.92 -1.18 -2.58
CA ALA A 143 7.77 0.20 -2.11
C ALA A 143 8.81 0.55 -1.03
N SER A 144 9.09 -0.39 -0.11
CA SER A 144 10.14 -0.25 0.91
C SER A 144 11.53 -0.10 0.25
N LYS A 145 11.87 -0.98 -0.72
CA LYS A 145 13.13 -0.88 -1.49
C LYS A 145 13.30 0.43 -2.24
N ASP A 146 12.25 0.86 -2.95
CA ASP A 146 12.28 2.11 -3.72
C ASP A 146 12.49 3.31 -2.78
N LEU A 147 11.94 3.28 -1.56
CA LEU A 147 12.13 4.32 -0.54
C LEU A 147 13.54 4.30 0.07
N ASP A 148 14.11 3.13 0.34
CA ASP A 148 15.49 3.00 0.85
C ASP A 148 16.51 3.59 -0.13
N ASN A 149 16.22 3.49 -1.43
CA ASN A 149 17.03 4.03 -2.52
C ASN A 149 16.52 5.38 -3.07
N LEU A 150 15.65 6.06 -2.33
CA LEU A 150 15.14 7.38 -2.70
C LEU A 150 16.29 8.38 -2.90
N LYS A 151 16.31 9.05 -4.05
CA LYS A 151 17.24 10.15 -4.34
C LYS A 151 17.08 11.26 -3.28
N PRO A 152 18.16 11.69 -2.63
CA PRO A 152 18.09 12.75 -1.63
C PRO A 152 17.53 14.03 -2.25
N VAL A 153 16.56 14.64 -1.58
CA VAL A 153 16.10 15.99 -1.93
C VAL A 153 17.11 16.99 -1.37
N PRO A 154 17.74 17.84 -2.20
CA PRO A 154 18.61 18.89 -1.70
C PRO A 154 17.80 19.87 -0.83
N ASN A 155 18.27 20.14 0.41
CA ASN A 155 17.69 21.11 1.34
C ASN A 155 16.19 20.93 1.65
N PRO A 156 15.78 19.86 2.36
CA PRO A 156 14.41 19.77 2.86
C PRO A 156 14.15 20.94 3.82
N SER A 157 13.08 21.71 3.59
CA SER A 157 12.73 22.80 4.50
C SER A 157 12.42 22.24 5.89
N ALA A 158 12.86 22.93 6.95
CA ALA A 158 12.59 22.52 8.34
C ALA A 158 11.09 22.30 8.62
N LYS A 159 10.22 23.03 7.92
CA LYS A 159 8.76 22.88 7.97
C LYS A 159 8.29 21.51 7.43
N ALA A 160 8.87 21.02 6.33
CA ALA A 160 8.55 19.70 5.78
C ALA A 160 8.97 18.57 6.73
N TYR A 161 10.11 18.73 7.41
CA TYR A 161 10.60 17.78 8.41
C TYR A 161 9.70 17.76 9.66
N LEU A 162 9.36 18.94 10.20
CA LEU A 162 8.49 19.09 11.37
C LEU A 162 7.07 18.58 11.15
N ASN A 163 6.49 18.80 9.97
CA ASN A 163 5.16 18.26 9.64
C ASN A 163 5.17 16.74 9.55
N THR A 164 6.21 16.14 8.96
CA THR A 164 6.38 14.68 8.90
C THR A 164 6.50 14.10 10.32
N PHE A 165 7.33 14.71 11.16
CA PHE A 165 7.53 14.28 12.55
C PHE A 165 6.27 14.45 13.42
N ALA A 166 5.55 15.56 13.27
CA ALA A 166 4.32 15.83 14.01
C ALA A 166 3.16 14.89 13.62
N ASN A 167 3.09 14.47 12.36
CA ASN A 167 2.09 13.51 11.90
C ASN A 167 2.38 12.10 12.40
N LEU A 168 3.65 11.67 12.37
CA LEU A 168 4.09 10.39 12.95
C LEU A 168 3.82 10.31 14.47
N ASN A 169 4.06 11.41 15.21
CA ASN A 169 3.81 11.42 16.66
C ASN A 169 2.32 11.49 17.02
N ARG A 170 1.47 12.16 16.23
CA ARG A 170 0.01 12.15 16.48
C ARG A 170 -0.61 10.77 16.28
N GLN A 171 -0.11 9.99 15.31
CA GLN A 171 -0.54 8.60 15.11
C GLN A 171 -0.21 7.73 16.33
N LYS A 172 1.02 7.84 16.86
CA LYS A 172 1.47 7.09 18.05
C LYS A 172 0.63 7.31 19.31
N ILE A 173 0.13 8.54 19.56
CA ILE A 173 -0.71 8.82 20.74
C ILE A 173 -2.08 8.14 20.62
N SER A 174 -2.70 8.17 19.43
CA SER A 174 -3.99 7.49 19.20
C SER A 174 -3.87 5.96 19.22
N GLU A 175 -2.74 5.43 18.74
CA GLU A 175 -2.43 4.01 18.76
C GLU A 175 -2.19 3.49 20.18
N SER A 176 -1.54 4.28 21.04
CA SER A 176 -1.33 3.92 22.44
C SER A 176 -2.64 3.71 23.22
N GLN A 177 -3.63 4.60 23.03
CA GLN A 177 -4.95 4.45 23.66
C GLN A 177 -5.73 3.25 23.12
N LEU A 178 -5.65 3.01 21.82
CA LEU A 178 -6.29 1.85 21.19
C LEU A 178 -5.65 0.52 21.63
N ALA A 179 -4.32 0.48 21.75
CA ALA A 179 -3.57 -0.66 22.28
C ALA A 179 -3.97 -0.98 23.72
N GLN A 180 -4.18 0.05 24.55
CA GLN A 180 -4.69 -0.13 25.91
C GLN A 180 -6.11 -0.72 25.92
N ASN A 181 -7.00 -0.25 25.06
CA ASN A 181 -8.38 -0.74 24.96
C ASN A 181 -8.50 -2.19 24.42
N LEU A 182 -7.48 -2.68 23.73
CA LEU A 182 -7.41 -4.02 23.16
C LEU A 182 -6.49 -4.96 23.94
N LYS A 183 -5.91 -4.49 25.06
CA LYS A 183 -5.01 -5.27 25.90
C LYS A 183 -5.74 -6.50 26.44
N GLY A 184 -5.18 -7.69 26.19
CA GLY A 184 -5.74 -8.97 26.62
C GLY A 184 -6.82 -9.56 25.71
N LYS A 185 -7.22 -8.86 24.64
CA LYS A 185 -8.13 -9.41 23.63
C LYS A 185 -7.41 -10.27 22.62
N LYS A 186 -8.01 -11.40 22.27
CA LYS A 186 -7.51 -12.30 21.22
C LYS A 186 -7.86 -11.76 19.84
N TRP A 187 -7.04 -12.09 18.85
CA TRP A 187 -7.24 -11.66 17.47
C TRP A 187 -8.63 -12.02 16.91
N ASN A 188 -9.16 -13.20 17.24
CA ASN A 188 -10.43 -13.73 16.74
C ASN A 188 -11.68 -13.15 17.44
N GLU A 189 -11.49 -12.33 18.47
CA GLU A 189 -12.57 -11.59 19.14
C GLU A 189 -12.93 -10.30 18.39
N LEU A 190 -12.13 -9.91 17.38
CA LEU A 190 -12.52 -8.91 16.41
C LEU A 190 -13.26 -9.60 15.26
N ASN A 191 -14.54 -9.28 15.09
CA ASN A 191 -15.27 -9.66 13.88
C ASN A 191 -14.63 -8.94 12.69
N TYR A 192 -14.12 -9.71 11.74
CA TYR A 192 -13.69 -9.15 10.47
C TYR A 192 -14.89 -9.02 9.55
N GLU A 193 -15.18 -7.78 9.20
CA GLU A 193 -16.15 -7.44 8.18
C GLU A 193 -15.39 -7.01 6.93
N PRO A 194 -15.63 -7.66 5.78
CA PRO A 194 -15.04 -7.26 4.52
C PRO A 194 -15.26 -5.77 4.26
N LYS A 195 -14.21 -5.06 3.85
CA LYS A 195 -14.26 -3.62 3.61
C LYS A 195 -14.82 -3.25 2.25
N PHE A 196 -14.80 -4.18 1.31
CA PHE A 196 -15.19 -3.94 -0.07
C PHE A 196 -16.24 -4.94 -0.55
N PHE A 197 -17.12 -4.50 -1.45
CA PHE A 197 -18.36 -5.21 -1.80
C PHE A 197 -18.26 -6.18 -2.98
N GLY A 198 -17.13 -6.22 -3.68
CA GLY A 198 -16.98 -7.04 -4.89
C GLY A 198 -16.86 -8.53 -4.61
N ASN A 199 -16.84 -9.32 -5.69
CA ASN A 199 -16.63 -10.75 -5.63
C ASN A 199 -15.14 -11.09 -5.63
N GLU A 200 -14.69 -11.75 -4.57
CA GLU A 200 -13.29 -12.13 -4.37
C GLU A 200 -12.71 -12.97 -5.53
N GLN A 201 -13.41 -14.02 -5.98
CA GLN A 201 -12.89 -14.90 -7.03
C GLN A 201 -12.80 -14.19 -8.38
N LYS A 202 -13.80 -13.37 -8.75
CA LYS A 202 -13.75 -12.55 -9.97
C LYS A 202 -12.61 -11.53 -9.91
N GLY A 203 -12.43 -10.90 -8.76
CA GLY A 203 -11.36 -9.94 -8.51
C GLY A 203 -9.98 -10.55 -8.65
N LYS A 204 -9.79 -11.76 -8.09
CA LYS A 204 -8.55 -12.53 -8.23
C LYS A 204 -8.22 -12.80 -9.70
N ILE A 205 -9.18 -13.31 -10.48
CA ILE A 205 -8.99 -13.59 -11.92
C ILE A 205 -8.63 -12.32 -12.69
N LYS A 206 -9.34 -11.21 -12.43
CA LYS A 206 -9.05 -9.91 -13.06
C LYS A 206 -7.64 -9.41 -12.72
N LEU A 207 -7.24 -9.50 -11.44
CA LEU A 207 -5.92 -9.09 -11.01
C LEU A 207 -4.83 -9.95 -11.66
N GLU A 208 -5.01 -11.27 -11.72
CA GLU A 208 -4.08 -12.19 -12.40
C GLU A 208 -3.91 -11.82 -13.88
N GLN A 209 -4.98 -11.48 -14.58
CA GLN A 209 -4.89 -10.97 -15.95
C GLN A 209 -4.12 -9.65 -16.05
N ILE A 210 -4.33 -8.72 -15.11
CA ILE A 210 -3.61 -7.45 -15.06
C ILE A 210 -2.11 -7.67 -14.84
N ILE A 211 -1.73 -8.44 -13.82
CA ILE A 211 -0.30 -8.64 -13.47
C ILE A 211 0.44 -9.45 -14.53
N ASN A 212 -0.24 -10.41 -15.20
CA ASN A 212 0.38 -11.20 -16.26
C ASN A 212 0.50 -10.44 -17.58
N SER A 213 -0.11 -9.25 -17.69
CA SER A 213 -0.01 -8.39 -18.88
C SER A 213 1.18 -7.44 -18.86
N ILE A 214 1.95 -7.40 -17.77
CA ILE A 214 3.18 -6.62 -17.66
C ILE A 214 4.39 -7.56 -17.59
N SER A 215 5.43 -7.23 -18.34
CA SER A 215 6.69 -7.96 -18.26
C SER A 215 7.42 -7.70 -16.94
N GLU A 216 8.32 -8.62 -16.55
CA GLU A 216 9.23 -8.38 -15.42
C GLU A 216 10.03 -7.08 -15.60
N TYR A 217 10.52 -6.83 -16.82
CA TYR A 217 11.30 -5.63 -17.12
C TYR A 217 10.50 -4.34 -16.87
N GLU A 218 9.25 -4.27 -17.35
CA GLU A 218 8.38 -3.11 -17.11
C GLU A 218 8.11 -2.88 -15.62
N TYR A 219 7.92 -3.97 -14.86
CA TYR A 219 7.70 -3.91 -13.43
C TYR A 219 8.92 -3.40 -12.66
N TRP A 220 10.11 -3.90 -12.97
CA TRP A 220 11.35 -3.50 -12.28
C TRP A 220 11.83 -2.11 -12.65
N LYS A 221 11.54 -1.65 -13.87
CA LYS A 221 11.80 -0.27 -14.33
C LYS A 221 10.86 0.77 -13.71
N PHE A 222 9.69 0.34 -13.25
CA PHE A 222 8.78 1.21 -12.50
C PHE A 222 9.36 1.50 -11.12
N TYR A 223 9.34 2.78 -10.72
CA TYR A 223 9.65 3.20 -9.37
C TYR A 223 8.58 4.13 -8.83
N PHE A 224 8.22 3.96 -7.56
CA PHE A 224 7.29 4.86 -6.87
C PHE A 224 7.91 6.25 -6.62
N VAL A 225 9.23 6.30 -6.46
CA VAL A 225 9.98 7.52 -6.19
C VAL A 225 11.25 7.57 -7.04
N GLU A 226 11.78 8.77 -7.25
CA GLU A 226 13.04 8.94 -7.98
C GLU A 226 14.20 8.24 -7.24
N GLN A 227 14.95 7.40 -7.95
CA GLN A 227 15.99 6.54 -7.38
C GLN A 227 17.37 7.21 -7.43
N LYS A 228 18.25 6.92 -6.46
CA LYS A 228 19.68 7.27 -6.54
C LYS A 228 20.38 6.49 -7.66
N GLU A 229 20.12 5.19 -7.68
CA GLU A 229 20.65 4.21 -8.62
C GLU A 229 19.47 3.42 -9.20
N THR A 230 19.46 3.17 -10.52
CA THR A 230 18.44 2.30 -11.10
C THR A 230 18.77 0.84 -10.79
N TYR A 231 18.03 0.21 -9.88
CA TYR A 231 18.15 -1.23 -9.65
C TYR A 231 17.70 -1.99 -10.89
N GLY A 232 18.62 -2.73 -11.51
CA GLY A 232 18.29 -3.73 -12.51
C GLY A 232 18.22 -3.22 -13.95
N LEU A 233 19.38 -2.89 -14.51
CA LEU A 233 19.81 -3.52 -15.75
C LEU A 233 21.24 -4.01 -15.51
N VAL A 234 21.38 -5.33 -15.42
CA VAL A 234 22.65 -5.97 -15.83
C VAL A 234 22.86 -5.53 -17.28
N ASN A 235 24.06 -5.06 -17.60
CA ASN A 235 24.53 -4.62 -18.92
C ASN A 235 23.67 -5.11 -20.09
N ASP A 236 23.23 -4.17 -20.94
CA ASP A 236 22.51 -4.41 -22.20
C ASP A 236 23.23 -5.39 -23.16
N ASP A 237 24.48 -5.76 -22.88
CA ASP A 237 25.30 -6.69 -23.68
C ASP A 237 25.06 -8.19 -23.39
N ALA A 238 24.29 -8.56 -22.36
CA ALA A 238 24.14 -9.98 -21.97
C ALA A 238 22.84 -10.67 -22.44
N MET A 239 21.99 -9.99 -23.21
CA MET A 239 20.69 -10.52 -23.67
C MET A 239 20.60 -10.66 -25.21
N LEU A 240 21.74 -10.62 -25.91
CA LEU A 240 21.86 -10.84 -27.35
C LEU A 240 22.84 -11.99 -27.72
N GLU A 241 22.92 -13.04 -26.90
CA GLU A 241 23.50 -14.34 -27.31
C GLU A 241 22.54 -15.50 -27.03
#